data_AF-A0A9X8VGD2-F1
#
_entry.id   AF-A0A9X8VGD2-F1
#
_cell.length_a   1.000
_cell.length_b   1.000
_cell.length_c   1.000
_cell.angle_alpha   90.00
_cell.angle_beta   90.00
_cell.angle_gamma   90.00
#
_symmetry.space_group_name_H-M   'P 1'
#
loop_
_entity.id
_entity.type
_entity.pdbx_description
1 polymer ?
#
loop_
_entity_poly.entity_id
_entity_poly.type
_entity_poly.pdbx_seq_one_letter_code
_entity_poly.pdbx_strand_id
1 'polypeptide(L)' 'MATILEVAKKAGVSKATVSRVLSGSGYVSEEKRALVDKAIAETGYRPNLLARSLATNTTQTLG' A
#
# COMPACT_ATOMS: atom_id res chain seq x y z
N MET A 1 -1.06 4.76 16.27
CA MET A 1 -0.48 3.68 15.44
C MET A 1 -1.44 3.40 14.30
N ALA A 2 -1.19 3.95 13.11
CA ALA A 2 -2.11 3.80 11.98
C ALA A 2 -2.06 2.34 11.47
N THR A 3 -3.22 1.70 11.40
CA THR A 3 -3.35 0.34 10.85
C THR A 3 -3.89 0.40 9.43
N ILE A 4 -3.72 -0.66 8.65
CA ILE A 4 -4.23 -0.74 7.28
C ILE A 4 -5.76 -0.56 7.21
N LEU A 5 -6.47 -0.85 8.31
CA LEU A 5 -7.92 -0.65 8.48
C LEU A 5 -8.28 0.84 8.57
N GLU A 6 -7.49 1.61 9.30
CA GLU A 6 -7.65 3.07 9.42
C GLU A 6 -7.42 3.74 8.06
N VAL A 7 -6.37 3.34 7.36
CA VAL A 7 -6.07 3.80 5.99
C VAL A 7 -7.21 3.47 5.04
N ALA A 8 -7.75 2.24 5.11
CA ALA A 8 -8.86 1.80 4.28
C ALA A 8 -10.13 2.63 4.52
N LYS A 9 -10.49 2.86 5.80
CA LYS A 9 -11.63 3.71 6.17
C LYS A 9 -11.44 5.14 5.68
N LYS A 10 -10.24 5.70 5.84
CA LYS A 10 -9.95 7.10 5.46
C LYS A 10 -9.92 7.30 3.94
N ALA A 11 -9.40 6.33 3.19
CA ALA A 11 -9.41 6.34 1.73
C ALA A 11 -10.78 5.95 1.13
N GLY A 12 -11.75 5.51 1.94
CA GLY A 12 -13.05 5.03 1.45
C GLY A 12 -12.97 3.74 0.63
N VAL A 13 -11.95 2.91 0.86
CA VAL A 13 -11.75 1.65 0.15
C VAL A 13 -11.71 0.45 1.11
N SER A 14 -11.82 -0.75 0.58
CA SER A 14 -11.70 -1.96 1.39
C SER A 14 -10.24 -2.31 1.69
N LYS A 15 -9.99 -3.04 2.78
CA LYS A 15 -8.65 -3.58 3.13
C LYS A 15 -8.01 -4.35 1.97
N ALA A 16 -8.81 -5.03 1.16
CA ALA A 16 -8.36 -5.78 -0.01
C ALA A 16 -7.85 -4.84 -1.12
N THR A 17 -8.49 -3.68 -1.29
CA THR A 17 -8.07 -2.66 -2.25
C THR A 17 -6.75 -2.03 -1.82
N VAL A 18 -6.60 -1.68 -0.53
CA VAL A 18 -5.33 -1.17 0.01
C VAL A 18 -4.22 -2.23 -0.17
N SER A 19 -4.51 -3.50 0.14
CA SER A 19 -3.56 -4.59 -0.08
C SER A 19 -3.17 -4.76 -1.56
N ARG A 20 -4.10 -4.60 -2.51
CA ARG A 20 -3.80 -4.64 -3.96
C ARG A 20 -2.98 -3.44 -4.42
N VAL A 21 -3.30 -2.25 -3.92
CA VAL A 21 -2.52 -1.03 -4.20
C VAL A 21 -1.09 -1.18 -3.69
N LEU A 22 -0.92 -1.70 -2.47
CA LEU A 22 0.37 -1.91 -1.83
C LEU A 22 1.20 -3.04 -2.47
N SER A 23 0.56 -4.16 -2.83
CA SER A 23 1.23 -5.29 -3.48
C SER A 23 1.50 -5.06 -4.96
N GLY A 24 0.88 -4.04 -5.58
CA GLY A 24 0.95 -3.80 -7.02
C GLY A 24 0.27 -4.89 -7.86
N SER A 25 -0.30 -5.92 -7.22
CA SER A 25 -0.96 -7.06 -7.86
C SER A 25 -2.46 -6.81 -7.93
N GLY A 26 -2.89 -6.07 -8.94
CA GLY A 26 -4.31 -5.93 -9.27
C GLY A 26 -4.64 -4.70 -10.11
N TYR A 27 -5.79 -4.76 -10.77
CA TYR A 27 -6.38 -3.63 -11.49
C TYR A 27 -7.06 -2.70 -10.47
N VAL A 28 -6.37 -1.62 -10.10
CA VAL A 28 -6.91 -0.57 -9.24
C VAL A 28 -6.90 0.72 -10.05
N SER A 29 -8.04 1.38 -10.19
CA SER A 29 -8.13 2.68 -10.85
C SER A 29 -7.17 3.67 -10.22
N GLU A 30 -6.51 4.49 -11.04
CA GLU A 30 -5.58 5.53 -10.58
C GLU A 30 -6.22 6.46 -9.56
N GLU A 31 -7.51 6.79 -9.71
CA GLU A 31 -8.26 7.57 -8.72
C GLU A 31 -8.22 6.95 -7.31
N LYS A 32 -8.44 5.64 -7.22
CA LYS A 32 -8.42 4.92 -5.94
C LYS A 32 -7.00 4.76 -5.40
N ARG A 33 -6.01 4.62 -6.29
CA ARG A 33 -4.60 4.63 -5.89
C ARG A 33 -4.23 5.99 -5.27
N ALA A 34 -4.61 7.09 -5.90
CA ALA A 34 -4.37 8.44 -5.39
C ALA A 34 -5.07 8.72 -4.05
N LEU A 35 -6.31 8.25 -3.86
CA LEU A 35 -7.02 8.31 -2.58
C LEU A 35 -6.30 7.54 -1.47
N VAL A 36 -5.82 6.33 -1.78
CA VAL A 36 -5.05 5.50 -0.85
C VAL A 36 -3.72 6.16 -0.52
N ASP A 37 -2.98 6.67 -1.50
CA ASP A 37 -1.73 7.41 -1.28
C ASP A 37 -1.92 8.65 -0.39
N LYS A 38 -2.99 9.43 -0.62
CA LYS A 38 -3.35 10.55 0.28
C LYS A 38 -3.64 10.08 1.70
N ALA A 39 -4.46 9.04 1.86
CA ALA A 39 -4.78 8.51 3.18
C ALA A 39 -3.55 7.96 3.91
N ILE A 40 -2.64 7.31 3.19
CA ILE A 40 -1.34 6.82 3.66
C ILE A 40 -0.48 8.00 4.15
N ALA A 41 -0.38 9.06 3.35
CA ALA A 41 0.37 10.27 3.70
C ALA A 41 -0.20 10.96 4.96
N GLU A 42 -1.52 11.07 5.07
CA GLU A 42 -2.17 11.72 6.22
C GLU A 42 -2.17 10.86 7.49
N THR A 43 -2.24 9.55 7.37
CA THR A 43 -2.19 8.65 8.54
C THR A 43 -0.75 8.33 8.97
N GLY A 44 0.24 8.72 8.17
CA GLY A 44 1.64 8.35 8.38
C GLY A 44 1.87 6.84 8.26
N TYR A 45 0.94 6.11 7.64
CA TYR A 45 1.12 4.70 7.35
C TYR A 45 2.18 4.59 6.27
N ARG A 46 3.43 4.32 6.63
CA ARG A 46 4.50 4.13 5.65
C ARG A 46 4.48 2.66 5.24
N PRO A 47 4.12 2.31 3.99
CA PRO A 47 4.39 0.99 3.50
C PRO A 47 5.91 0.81 3.55
N ASN A 48 6.35 -0.08 4.42
CA ASN A 48 7.76 -0.29 4.64
C ASN A 48 8.32 -0.87 3.33
N LEU A 49 9.14 -0.10 2.62
CA LEU A 49 9.78 -0.55 1.38
C LEU A 49 10.58 -1.84 1.62
N LEU A 50 11.06 -2.06 2.85
CA LEU A 50 11.66 -3.32 3.31
C LEU A 50 10.68 -4.51 3.30
N ALA A 51 9.41 -4.30 3.66
CA ALA A 51 8.36 -5.33 3.56
C ALA A 51 8.00 -5.62 2.09
N ARG A 52 8.10 -4.62 1.21
CA ARG A 52 7.99 -4.82 -0.24
C ARG A 52 9.13 -5.68 -0.77
N SER A 53 10.39 -5.41 -0.38
CA SER A 53 11.54 -6.26 -0.74
C SER A 53 11.49 -7.68 -0.16
N LEU A 54 10.79 -7.91 0.96
CA LEU A 54 10.54 -9.27 1.46
C LEU A 54 9.42 -9.99 0.69
N ALA A 55 8.34 -9.28 0.32
CA ALA A 55 7.20 -9.87 -0.39
C ALA A 55 7.49 -10.10 -1.88
N THR A 56 8.21 -9.18 -2.52
CA THR A 56 8.80 -9.38 -3.84
C THR A 56 10.20 -9.92 -3.63
N ASN A 57 10.33 -11.24 -3.69
CA ASN A 57 11.56 -12.03 -3.54
C ASN A 57 12.62 -11.66 -4.61
N THR A 58 13.05 -10.41 -4.63
CA THR A 58 14.00 -9.83 -5.57
C THR A 58 15.12 -9.23 -4.73
N THR A 59 15.93 -10.13 -4.20
CA THR A 59 17.33 -9.86 -3.89
C THR A 59 17.96 -9.27 -5.14
N GLN A 60 18.10 -7.94 -5.21
CA GLN A 60 19.07 -7.30 -6.09
C GLN A 60 20.48 -7.53 -5.52
N THR A 61 20.87 -8.80 -5.36
CA THR A 61 22.27 -9.20 -5.30
C THR A 61 22.81 -9.08 -6.72
N LEU A 62 23.25 -7.87 -7.07
CA LEU A 62 24.28 -7.70 -8.10
C LEU A 62 25.58 -8.18 -7.44
N GLY A 63 25.95 -9.42 -7.72
CA GLY A 63 27.29 -9.95 -7.52
C GLY A 63 28.14 -9.72 -8.76
#